data_AF-A0A8J6GNU8-F1
#
_entry.id   AF-A0A8J6GNU8-F1
#
_cell.length_a   1.000
_cell.length_b   1.000
_cell.length_c   1.000
_cell.angle_alpha   90.00
_cell.angle_beta   90.00
_cell.angle_gamma   90.00
#
_symmetry.space_group_name_H-M   'P 1'
#
loop_
_entity.id
_entity.type
_entity.pdbx_description
1 polymer ?
#
loop_
_entity_poly.entity_id
_entity_poly.type
_entity_poly.pdbx_seq_one_letter_code
_entity_poly.pdbx_strand_id
1 'polypeptide(L)' 'MPSRLRKTRKLQGHVSHGLGRIGKHRKHPGGRGNAGGMHHHRINFDKYHPGYFGKVGMRHLPLKEEPELLPDCQPG' A
#
# COMPACT_ATOMS: atom_id res chain seq x y z
N MET A 1 2.18 12.65 -18.11
CA MET A 1 2.86 11.57 -18.90
C MET A 1 2.41 11.65 -20.36
N PRO A 2 3.31 11.92 -21.32
CA PRO A 2 2.95 11.99 -22.74
C PRO A 2 2.44 10.62 -23.25
N SER A 3 1.46 10.64 -24.15
CA SER A 3 0.82 9.42 -24.70
C SER A 3 1.79 8.54 -25.49
N ARG A 4 2.80 9.14 -26.13
CA ARG A 4 3.82 8.46 -26.96
C ARG A 4 4.64 7.42 -26.19
N LEU A 5 4.90 7.65 -24.90
CA LEU A 5 5.73 6.75 -24.08
C LEU A 5 4.93 5.62 -23.43
N ARG A 6 3.60 5.59 -23.60
CA ARG A 6 2.76 4.54 -23.01
C ARG A 6 2.99 3.22 -23.73
N LYS A 7 3.20 2.14 -22.95
CA LYS A 7 3.36 0.76 -23.46
C LYS A 7 2.22 0.30 -24.37
N THR A 8 1.02 0.87 -24.20
CA THR A 8 -0.19 0.53 -24.97
C THR A 8 -0.01 0.73 -26.48
N ARG A 9 0.78 1.74 -26.90
CA ARG A 9 1.05 1.99 -28.33
C ARG A 9 1.82 0.85 -28.98
N LYS A 10 2.82 0.30 -28.28
CA LYS A 10 3.62 -0.83 -28.78
C LYS A 10 2.84 -2.15 -28.79
N LEU A 11 1.77 -2.25 -28.01
CA LEU A 11 0.95 -3.46 -27.90
C LEU A 11 -0.24 -3.49 -28.87
N GLN A 12 -0.41 -2.50 -29.75
CA GLN A 12 -1.43 -2.53 -30.81
C GLN A 12 -1.10 -3.67 -31.80
N GLY A 13 -2.12 -4.39 -32.28
CA GLY A 13 -1.95 -5.57 -33.13
C GLY A 13 -1.68 -6.88 -32.39
N HIS A 14 -1.33 -6.83 -31.09
CA HIS A 14 -1.20 -8.04 -30.27
C HIS A 14 -2.56 -8.52 -29.76
N VAL A 15 -2.87 -9.80 -29.97
CA VAL A 15 -4.17 -10.42 -29.67
C VAL A 15 -4.63 -10.26 -28.21
N SER A 16 -3.72 -10.28 -27.23
CA SER A 16 -4.04 -10.25 -25.79
C SER A 16 -3.49 -9.05 -25.03
N HIS A 17 -2.94 -8.04 -25.73
CA HIS A 17 -2.28 -6.87 -25.11
C HIS A 17 -1.24 -7.22 -24.02
N GLY A 18 -0.57 -8.38 -24.14
CA GLY A 18 0.49 -8.80 -23.22
C GLY A 18 -0.02 -9.39 -21.89
N LEU A 19 -1.31 -9.72 -21.77
CA LEU A 19 -1.92 -10.23 -20.52
C LEU A 19 -2.13 -11.76 -20.54
N GLY A 20 -1.46 -12.46 -21.46
CA GLY A 20 -1.56 -13.92 -21.66
C GLY A 20 -2.85 -14.36 -22.36
N ARG A 21 -2.82 -15.54 -23.00
CA ARG A 21 -4.00 -16.09 -23.73
C ARG A 21 -4.99 -16.80 -22.80
N ILE A 22 -4.48 -17.55 -21.82
CA ILE A 22 -5.27 -18.46 -20.97
C ILE A 22 -5.77 -17.75 -19.70
N GLY A 23 -4.87 -17.16 -18.91
CA GLY A 23 -5.23 -16.49 -17.65
C GLY A 23 -6.15 -15.26 -17.85
N LYS A 24 -5.89 -14.49 -18.93
CA LYS A 24 -6.58 -13.26 -19.33
C LYS A 24 -6.59 -12.17 -18.25
N HIS A 25 -6.81 -10.93 -18.67
CA HIS A 25 -7.02 -9.84 -17.73
C HIS A 25 -8.43 -9.87 -17.17
N ARG A 26 -8.54 -10.12 -15.86
CA ARG A 26 -9.81 -10.12 -15.12
C ARG A 26 -9.80 -8.97 -14.12
N LYS A 27 -10.97 -8.40 -13.83
CA LYS A 27 -11.09 -7.15 -13.05
C LYS A 27 -10.45 -7.25 -11.66
N HIS A 28 -10.75 -8.29 -10.88
CA HIS A 28 -10.21 -8.50 -9.53
C HIS A 28 -10.09 -10.00 -9.20
N PRO A 29 -8.98 -10.68 -9.54
CA PRO A 29 -8.85 -12.12 -9.30
C PRO A 29 -8.62 -12.49 -7.83
N GLY A 30 -8.07 -11.59 -7.01
CA GLY A 30 -7.69 -11.87 -5.61
C GLY A 30 -8.34 -10.92 -4.60
N GLY A 31 -9.38 -10.19 -4.98
CA GLY A 31 -10.01 -9.13 -4.18
C GLY A 31 -9.58 -7.72 -4.59
N ARG A 32 -9.98 -6.72 -3.79
CA ARG A 32 -9.67 -5.29 -3.98
C ARG A 32 -8.83 -4.79 -2.82
N GLY A 33 -7.87 -3.89 -3.11
CA GLY A 33 -6.99 -3.34 -2.09
C GLY A 33 -6.27 -4.44 -1.30
N ASN A 34 -6.26 -4.31 0.02
CA ASN A 34 -5.57 -5.23 0.95
C ASN A 34 -6.46 -6.40 1.43
N ALA A 35 -7.52 -6.75 0.67
CA ALA A 35 -8.40 -7.86 0.99
C ALA A 35 -7.62 -9.18 1.07
N GLY A 36 -8.01 -10.08 1.98
CA GLY A 36 -7.39 -11.40 2.12
C GLY A 36 -6.02 -11.41 2.79
N GLY A 37 -5.58 -10.29 3.39
CA GLY A 37 -4.24 -10.16 3.98
C GLY A 37 -3.90 -11.13 5.12
N MET A 38 -4.89 -11.75 5.77
CA MET A 38 -4.68 -12.85 6.74
C MET A 38 -5.02 -14.25 6.18
N HIS A 39 -5.57 -14.32 4.98
CA HIS A 39 -5.98 -15.56 4.33
C HIS A 39 -5.08 -15.83 3.12
N HIS A 40 -5.58 -15.68 1.90
CA HIS A 40 -4.85 -16.01 0.67
C HIS A 40 -3.74 -15.02 0.28
N HIS A 41 -3.66 -13.84 0.91
CA HIS A 41 -2.53 -12.90 0.76
C HIS A 41 -1.60 -12.86 1.98
N ARG A 42 -1.79 -13.76 2.96
CA ARG A 42 -0.98 -13.82 4.19
C ARG A 42 0.52 -13.84 3.91
N ILE A 43 0.96 -14.64 2.95
CA ILE A 43 2.38 -14.78 2.60
C ILE A 43 2.99 -13.44 2.21
N ASN A 44 2.25 -12.59 1.48
CA ASN A 44 2.76 -11.29 1.05
C ASN A 44 2.90 -10.32 2.23
N PHE A 45 1.93 -10.31 3.15
CA PHE A 45 1.97 -9.43 4.33
C PHE A 45 3.02 -9.88 5.34
N ASP A 46 3.09 -11.19 5.63
CA ASP A 46 4.09 -11.74 6.55
C ASP A 46 5.52 -11.49 6.04
N LYS A 47 5.71 -11.50 4.70
CA LYS A 47 7.04 -11.28 4.08
C LYS A 47 7.47 -9.82 4.02
N TYR A 48 6.59 -8.92 3.59
CA TYR A 48 6.98 -7.53 3.27
C TYR A 48 6.47 -6.51 4.30
N HIS A 49 5.52 -6.88 5.15
CA HIS A 49 4.87 -5.97 6.09
C HIS A 49 4.68 -6.60 7.48
N PRO A 50 5.78 -6.96 8.18
CA PRO A 50 5.69 -7.49 9.53
C PRO A 50 5.07 -6.43 10.47
N GLY A 51 4.13 -6.86 11.32
CA GLY A 51 3.42 -5.97 12.24
C GLY A 51 2.31 -5.12 11.59
N TYR A 52 2.00 -5.32 10.31
CA TYR A 52 0.88 -4.64 9.63
C TYR A 52 -0.47 -4.97 10.28
N PHE A 53 -0.63 -6.23 10.70
CA PHE A 53 -1.77 -6.66 11.50
C PHE A 53 -1.39 -6.68 12.98
N GLY A 54 -2.26 -6.10 13.80
CA GLY A 54 -2.08 -6.03 15.25
C GLY A 54 -2.36 -4.63 15.79
N LYS A 55 -2.52 -4.53 17.11
CA LYS A 55 -2.61 -3.26 17.82
C LYS A 55 -1.37 -3.12 18.68
N VAL A 56 -0.70 -1.98 18.59
CA VAL A 56 0.46 -1.63 19.42
C VAL A 56 0.13 -0.39 20.22
N GLY A 57 0.55 -0.36 21.48
CA GLY A 57 0.42 0.79 22.37
C GLY A 57 -1.04 1.14 22.76
N MET A 58 -1.17 2.28 23.44
CA MET A 58 -2.45 2.84 23.88
C MET A 58 -2.87 3.98 22.94
N ARG A 59 -4.18 4.15 22.71
CA ARG A 59 -4.67 5.27 21.89
C ARG A 59 -4.58 6.56 22.71
N HIS A 60 -3.84 7.54 22.22
CA HIS A 60 -3.81 8.88 22.82
C HIS A 60 -4.87 9.75 22.12
N LEU A 61 -5.76 10.36 22.90
CA LEU A 61 -6.80 11.30 22.46
C LEU A 61 -6.57 12.61 23.25
N PRO A 62 -6.78 13.84 22.75
CA PRO A 62 -6.57 14.46 21.43
C PRO A 62 -5.20 15.18 21.32
N LEU A 63 -4.70 15.36 20.08
CA LEU A 63 -3.54 16.21 19.78
C LEU A 63 -3.90 17.71 19.95
N LYS A 64 -3.57 18.30 21.09
CA LYS A 64 -3.13 19.71 21.11
C LYS A 64 -1.62 19.66 20.96
N GLU A 65 -1.12 19.91 19.75
CA GLU A 65 0.29 20.23 19.56
C GLU A 65 0.52 21.62 20.17
N GLU A 66 0.77 21.67 21.48
CA GLU A 66 1.66 22.69 22.04
C GLU A 66 3.01 22.00 22.21
N PRO A 67 4.04 22.40 21.47
CA PRO A 67 5.36 21.80 21.59
C PRO A 67 5.87 22.00 23.01
N GLU A 68 6.64 21.03 23.51
CA GLU A 68 7.35 21.14 24.77
C GLU A 68 8.34 22.31 24.70
N LEU A 69 7.88 23.51 25.03
CA LEU A 69 8.74 24.53 25.61
C LEU A 69 9.13 23.96 26.97
N LEU A 70 10.33 23.40 27.02
CA LEU A 70 11.06 23.23 28.26
C LEU A 70 11.47 24.66 28.69
N PRO A 71 10.83 25.33 29.67
CA PRO A 71 11.50 26.42 30.33
C PRO A 71 12.61 25.77 31.14
N ASP A 72 13.84 25.81 30.63
CA ASP A 72 15.02 25.61 31.46
C ASP A 72 14.86 26.56 32.65
N CYS A 73 14.52 25.97 33.80
CA CYS A 73 14.71 26.58 35.09
C CYS A 73 16.21 26.89 35.15
N GLN A 74 16.59 28.17 35.02
CA GLN A 74 17.93 28.64 35.36
C GLN A 74 17.94 28.79 36.89
N PRO A 75 18.61 27.92 37.67
CA PRO A 75 19.02 28.30 39.01
C PRO A 75 20.26 29.19 38.91
N GLY A 76 20.11 30.48 39.24
CA GLY A 76 21.23 31.43 39.36
C GLY A 76 20.86 32.86 39.06
#